data_AF-A0A846GBH0-F1
#
_entry.id   AF-A0A846GBH0-F1
#
_cell.length_a   1.000
_cell.length_b   1.000
_cell.length_c   1.000
_cell.angle_alpha   90.00
_cell.angle_beta   90.00
_cell.angle_gamma   90.00
#
_symmetry.space_group_name_H-M   'P 1'
#
loop_
_entity.id
_entity.type
_entity.pdbx_description
1 polymer ?
#
loop_
_entity_poly.entity_id
_entity_poly.type
_entity_poly.pdbx_seq_one_letter_code
_entity_poly.pdbx_strand_id
1 'polypeptide(L)'
;MQLADLAQTKKLFPEYKSMHSQVLQDVIQRVQTTMDNYTLPAQNGKTSGRPKFKGRHYYNSFSYPQLSNANVVKNANGRFCINLPKIGLVPFVYNRSIPIGFKVKTGTVVREADGWYISLTIEDQAVPLRRAEIQPTEDNSCMY
;
A
#
# COMPACT_ATOMS: atom_id res chain seq x y z
N MET A 1 6.42 10.40 -16.86
CA MET A 1 5.39 11.22 -17.55
C MET A 1 4.14 11.38 -16.67
N GLN A 2 3.50 10.30 -16.20
CA GLN A 2 2.20 10.40 -15.50
C GLN A 2 2.17 11.08 -14.12
N LEU A 3 3.24 10.97 -13.30
CA LEU A 3 3.27 11.59 -11.98
C LEU A 3 3.37 13.13 -12.04
N ALA A 4 4.05 13.66 -13.05
CA ALA A 4 4.21 15.11 -13.26
C ALA A 4 2.88 15.78 -13.59
N ASP A 5 1.98 15.06 -14.27
CA ASP A 5 0.68 15.58 -14.72
C ASP A 5 -0.38 15.59 -13.62
N LEU A 6 -0.07 15.08 -12.41
CA LEU A 6 -1.03 14.99 -11.29
C LEU A 6 -1.63 16.36 -10.93
N ALA A 7 -0.84 17.44 -11.04
CA ALA A 7 -1.30 18.79 -10.78
C ALA A 7 -2.37 19.24 -11.81
N GLN A 8 -2.20 18.87 -13.08
CA GLN A 8 -3.16 19.15 -14.14
C GLN A 8 -4.40 18.27 -13.98
N THR A 9 -4.25 16.99 -13.65
CA THR A 9 -5.37 16.08 -13.40
C THR A 9 -6.26 16.59 -12.26
N LYS A 10 -5.69 17.15 -11.20
CA LYS A 10 -6.48 17.78 -10.10
C LYS A 10 -7.22 19.06 -10.50
N LYS A 11 -6.81 19.73 -11.59
CA LYS A 11 -7.55 20.85 -12.18
C LYS A 11 -8.75 20.34 -12.97
N LEU A 12 -8.56 19.27 -13.74
CA LEU A 12 -9.60 18.65 -14.56
C LEU A 12 -10.65 17.91 -13.73
N PHE A 13 -10.24 17.27 -12.64
CA PHE A 13 -11.12 16.51 -11.74
C PHE A 13 -11.03 17.09 -10.31
N PRO A 14 -11.88 18.07 -9.97
CA PRO A 14 -11.83 18.74 -8.67
C PRO A 14 -12.03 17.81 -7.47
N GLU A 15 -12.77 16.71 -7.65
CA GLU A 15 -12.97 15.67 -6.65
C GLU A 15 -11.65 15.09 -6.10
N TYR A 16 -10.58 15.06 -6.90
CA TYR A 16 -9.28 14.54 -6.50
C TYR A 16 -8.55 15.44 -5.48
N LYS A 17 -9.02 16.67 -5.25
CA LYS A 17 -8.50 17.55 -4.19
C LYS A 17 -8.89 17.10 -2.78
N SER A 18 -9.98 16.34 -2.67
CA SER A 18 -10.41 15.74 -1.40
C SER A 18 -9.50 14.58 -0.97
N MET A 19 -8.91 13.87 -1.93
CA MET A 19 -8.02 12.74 -1.66
C MET A 19 -6.62 13.18 -1.27
N HIS A 20 -5.96 12.35 -0.46
CA HIS A 20 -4.57 12.57 -0.09
C HIS A 20 -3.64 12.41 -1.30
N SER A 21 -2.64 13.29 -1.44
CA SER A 21 -1.72 13.30 -2.58
C SER A 21 -0.96 11.98 -2.73
N GLN A 22 -0.50 11.41 -1.62
CA GLN A 22 0.27 10.16 -1.65
C GLN A 22 -0.57 8.97 -2.10
N VAL A 23 -1.88 8.95 -1.78
CA VAL A 23 -2.78 7.88 -2.24
C VAL A 23 -2.92 7.94 -3.75
N LEU A 24 -3.10 9.13 -4.31
CA LEU A 24 -3.16 9.32 -5.77
C LEU A 24 -1.85 8.93 -6.46
N GLN A 25 -0.70 9.28 -5.86
CA GLN A 25 0.61 8.89 -6.38
C GLN A 25 0.79 7.37 -6.35
N ASP A 26 0.35 6.70 -5.28
CA ASP A 26 0.37 5.24 -5.16
C ASP A 26 -0.46 4.57 -6.26
N VAL A 27 -1.64 5.10 -6.58
CA VAL A 27 -2.46 4.57 -7.70
C VAL A 27 -1.71 4.65 -9.03
N ILE A 28 -1.07 5.79 -9.32
CA ILE A 28 -0.28 5.96 -10.55
C ILE A 28 0.90 4.98 -10.55
N GLN A 29 1.58 4.83 -9.42
CA GLN A 29 2.72 3.93 -9.29
C GLN A 29 2.31 2.47 -9.52
N ARG A 30 1.16 2.03 -9.00
CA ARG A 30 0.63 0.67 -9.24
C ARG A 30 0.42 0.40 -10.73
N VAL A 31 -0.13 1.38 -11.46
CA VAL A 31 -0.35 1.26 -12.90
C VAL A 31 0.99 1.18 -13.64
N GLN A 32 1.94 2.06 -13.29
CA GLN A 32 3.27 2.06 -13.89
C GLN A 32 3.98 0.73 -13.66
N THR A 33 4.05 0.26 -12.41
CA THR A 33 4.67 -1.03 -12.06
C THR A 33 4.02 -2.20 -12.77
N THR A 34 2.69 -2.18 -12.95
CA THR A 34 1.98 -3.23 -13.70
C THR A 34 2.38 -3.23 -15.17
N MET A 35 2.56 -2.06 -15.78
CA MET A 35 3.02 -1.93 -17.16
C MET A 35 4.49 -2.30 -17.31
N ASP A 36 5.35 -1.89 -16.39
CA ASP A 36 6.77 -2.24 -16.38
C ASP A 36 6.97 -3.76 -16.26
N ASN A 37 6.18 -4.42 -15.40
CA ASN A 37 6.18 -5.88 -15.27
C ASN A 37 5.72 -6.60 -16.55
N TYR A 38 4.95 -5.92 -17.41
CA TYR A 38 4.53 -6.48 -18.69
C TYR A 38 5.58 -6.27 -19.79
N THR A 39 6.21 -5.08 -19.83
CA THR A 39 7.10 -4.68 -20.93
C THR A 39 8.54 -5.12 -20.72
N LEU A 40 9.08 -5.05 -19.49
CA LEU A 40 10.49 -5.35 -19.22
C LEU A 40 10.84 -6.83 -19.48
N PRO A 41 10.04 -7.83 -19.07
CA PRO A 41 10.37 -9.23 -19.35
C PRO A 41 10.30 -9.56 -20.84
N ALA A 42 9.37 -8.93 -21.58
CA ALA A 42 9.23 -9.12 -23.02
C ALA A 42 10.49 -8.68 -23.79
N GLN A 43 11.19 -7.65 -23.30
CA GLN A 43 12.48 -7.22 -23.86
C GLN A 43 13.60 -8.27 -23.65
N ASN A 44 13.49 -9.08 -22.59
CA ASN A 44 14.45 -10.13 -22.24
C ASN A 44 14.04 -11.52 -22.74
N GLY A 45 13.10 -11.60 -23.69
CA GLY A 45 12.61 -12.87 -24.26
C GLY A 45 11.72 -13.70 -23.33
N LYS A 46 11.27 -13.13 -22.19
CA LYS A 46 10.34 -13.78 -21.25
C LYS A 46 8.93 -13.24 -21.46
N THR A 47 7.93 -14.11 -21.52
CA THR A 47 6.53 -13.69 -21.66
C THR A 47 5.92 -13.42 -20.28
N SER A 48 5.38 -12.22 -20.10
CA SER A 48 4.55 -11.87 -18.94
C SER A 48 3.11 -11.66 -19.37
N GLY A 49 2.16 -12.07 -18.54
CA GLY A 49 0.74 -11.91 -18.82
C GLY A 49 0.36 -10.44 -19.04
N ARG A 50 -0.46 -10.17 -20.06
CA ARG A 50 -0.93 -8.81 -20.34
C ARG A 50 -1.75 -8.25 -19.16
N PRO A 51 -1.48 -7.00 -18.71
CA PRO A 51 -2.27 -6.34 -17.69
C PRO A 51 -3.75 -6.30 -18.06
N LYS A 52 -4.60 -6.69 -17.12
CA LYS A 52 -6.06 -6.58 -17.27
C LYS A 52 -6.52 -5.31 -16.59
N PHE A 53 -7.30 -4.51 -17.32
CA PHE A 53 -7.98 -3.36 -16.71
C PHE A 53 -8.99 -3.85 -15.66
N LYS A 54 -8.92 -3.27 -14.46
CA LYS A 54 -9.78 -3.61 -13.33
C LYS A 54 -10.86 -2.54 -13.20
N GLY A 55 -12.12 -2.93 -13.41
CA GLY A 55 -13.27 -2.04 -13.20
C GLY A 55 -13.46 -1.65 -11.73
N ARG A 56 -14.39 -0.72 -11.46
CA ARG A 56 -14.65 -0.13 -10.13
C ARG A 56 -14.80 -1.15 -9.00
N HIS A 57 -15.45 -2.28 -9.27
CA HIS A 57 -15.72 -3.33 -8.27
C HIS A 57 -14.48 -4.12 -7.83
N TYR A 58 -13.39 -4.04 -8.58
CA TYR A 58 -12.14 -4.72 -8.25
C TYR A 58 -11.18 -3.85 -7.42
N TYR A 59 -11.46 -2.56 -7.26
CA TYR A 59 -10.62 -1.66 -6.47
C TYR A 59 -11.10 -1.66 -5.02
N ASN A 60 -10.46 -2.50 -4.21
CA ASN A 60 -10.85 -2.76 -2.83
C ASN A 60 -9.85 -2.23 -1.80
N SER A 61 -8.70 -1.70 -2.23
CA SER A 61 -7.68 -1.19 -1.31
C SER A 61 -6.95 0.03 -1.83
N PHE A 62 -6.59 0.90 -0.90
CA PHE A 62 -5.72 2.04 -1.15
C PHE A 62 -4.67 2.15 -0.06
N SER A 63 -3.47 2.59 -0.43
CA SER A 63 -2.32 2.66 0.47
C SER A 63 -1.86 4.08 0.66
N TYR A 64 -1.37 4.35 1.86
CA TYR A 64 -0.58 5.50 2.22
C TYR A 64 0.88 5.04 2.29
N PRO A 65 1.70 5.27 1.24
CA PRO A 65 3.11 4.87 1.21
C PRO A 65 3.92 5.38 2.40
N GLN A 66 3.55 6.54 2.94
CA GLN A 66 4.16 7.13 4.12
C GLN A 66 3.09 7.63 5.08
N LEU A 67 2.80 6.86 6.10
CA LEU A 67 1.82 7.18 7.13
C LEU A 67 2.52 7.70 8.39
N SER A 68 3.24 8.81 8.25
CA SER A 68 4.07 9.40 9.32
C SER A 68 3.29 9.84 10.57
N ASN A 69 1.98 10.08 10.43
CA ASN A 69 1.10 10.56 11.50
C ASN A 69 0.13 9.47 12.02
N ALA A 70 0.38 8.18 11.74
CA ALA A 70 -0.42 7.09 12.30
C ALA A 70 -0.15 6.89 13.79
N ASN A 71 -0.61 7.83 14.59
CA ASN A 71 -0.70 7.66 16.02
C ASN A 71 -1.98 6.90 16.33
N VAL A 72 -1.85 5.75 16.98
CA VAL A 72 -2.97 5.04 17.58
C VAL A 72 -3.30 5.76 18.89
N VAL A 73 -4.45 6.42 18.93
CA VAL A 73 -4.91 7.19 20.09
C VAL A 73 -6.21 6.59 20.63
N LYS A 74 -6.49 6.76 21.93
CA LYS A 74 -7.80 6.42 22.48
C LYS A 74 -8.71 7.65 22.41
N ASN A 75 -9.95 7.47 21.96
CA ASN A 75 -10.95 8.54 22.04
C ASN A 75 -11.54 8.66 23.45
N ALA A 76 -12.43 9.64 23.66
CA ALA A 76 -13.11 9.88 24.94
C ALA A 76 -13.88 8.66 25.48
N ASN A 77 -14.29 7.75 24.59
CA ASN A 77 -15.02 6.52 24.92
C ASN A 77 -14.07 5.31 25.12
N GLY A 78 -12.75 5.53 25.19
CA GLY A 78 -11.75 4.48 25.40
C GLY A 78 -11.46 3.59 24.19
N ARG A 79 -12.02 3.87 23.01
CA ARG A 79 -11.79 3.09 21.78
C ARG A 79 -10.51 3.55 21.07
N PHE A 80 -9.74 2.59 20.58
CA PHE A 80 -8.58 2.87 19.75
C PHE A 80 -9.00 3.46 18.41
N CYS A 81 -8.28 4.50 18.00
CA CYS A 81 -8.51 5.26 16.80
C CYS A 81 -7.20 5.54 16.08
N ILE A 82 -7.22 5.60 14.75
CA ILE A 82 -6.09 5.95 13.92
C ILE A 82 -6.42 7.20 13.10
N ASN A 83 -5.48 8.14 13.01
CA ASN A 83 -5.65 9.32 12.19
C ASN A 83 -5.20 9.04 10.75
N LEU A 84 -6.15 9.08 9.82
CA LEU A 84 -5.89 8.92 8.39
C LEU A 84 -5.92 10.28 7.69
N PRO A 85 -4.88 10.66 6.93
CA PRO A 85 -4.88 11.93 6.20
C PRO A 85 -6.10 12.06 5.29
N LYS A 86 -6.76 13.24 5.35
CA LYS A 86 -8.00 13.61 4.63
C LYS A 86 -9.29 12.88 5.04
N ILE A 87 -9.20 11.79 5.81
CA ILE A 87 -10.36 11.08 6.36
C ILE A 87 -10.63 11.53 7.80
N GLY A 88 -9.56 11.69 8.59
CA GLY A 88 -9.62 12.09 10.00
C GLY A 88 -9.44 10.91 10.96
N LEU A 89 -9.96 11.06 12.17
CA LEU A 89 -9.81 10.09 13.25
C LEU A 89 -10.82 8.94 13.08
N VAL A 90 -10.34 7.74 12.81
CA VAL A 90 -11.17 6.55 12.55
C VAL A 90 -11.02 5.55 13.68
N PRO A 91 -12.12 5.16 14.37
CA PRO A 91 -12.08 4.10 15.38
C PRO A 91 -11.86 2.74 14.71
N PHE A 92 -11.04 1.91 15.33
CA PHE A 92 -10.76 0.56 14.83
C PHE A 92 -10.49 -0.43 15.98
N VAL A 93 -10.63 -1.72 15.68
CA VAL A 93 -10.31 -2.79 16.63
C VAL A 93 -8.81 -3.05 16.60
N TYR A 94 -8.13 -2.77 17.71
CA TYR A 94 -6.69 -2.91 17.82
C TYR A 94 -6.29 -4.26 18.42
N ASN A 95 -6.16 -5.28 17.57
CA ASN A 95 -5.93 -6.65 18.02
C ASN A 95 -4.46 -6.94 18.38
N ARG A 96 -3.49 -6.26 17.74
CA ARG A 96 -2.05 -6.43 18.00
C ARG A 96 -1.40 -5.09 18.26
N SER A 97 -0.87 -4.90 19.46
CA SER A 97 -0.10 -3.71 19.82
C SER A 97 1.19 -3.63 19.00
N ILE A 98 1.53 -2.44 18.51
CA ILE A 98 2.79 -2.16 17.82
C ILE A 98 3.90 -2.29 18.87
N PRO A 99 4.94 -3.10 18.62
CA PRO A 99 6.03 -3.25 19.58
C PRO A 99 6.76 -1.93 19.82
N ILE A 100 7.31 -1.77 21.02
CA ILE A 100 8.05 -0.57 21.41
C ILE A 100 9.29 -0.42 20.52
N GLY A 101 9.52 0.79 19.98
CA GLY A 101 10.64 1.11 19.09
C GLY A 101 10.31 1.06 17.60
N PHE A 102 9.18 0.46 17.21
CA PHE A 102 8.78 0.37 15.81
C PHE A 102 7.98 1.59 15.37
N LYS A 103 8.27 2.10 14.16
CA LYS A 103 7.53 3.21 13.54
C LYS A 103 6.64 2.68 12.43
N VAL A 104 5.43 3.24 12.32
CA VAL A 104 4.53 2.93 11.20
C VAL A 104 5.07 3.61 9.94
N LYS A 105 5.36 2.82 8.91
CA LYS A 105 5.84 3.30 7.62
C LYS A 105 4.69 3.46 6.64
N THR A 106 3.92 2.39 6.44
CA THR A 106 2.87 2.32 5.41
C THR A 106 1.56 1.89 6.07
N GLY A 107 0.45 2.45 5.61
CA GLY A 107 -0.88 1.96 5.99
C GLY A 107 -1.72 1.68 4.75
N THR A 108 -2.28 0.48 4.66
CA THR A 108 -3.17 0.07 3.58
C THR A 108 -4.55 -0.20 4.12
N VAL A 109 -5.53 0.55 3.64
CA VAL A 109 -6.94 0.31 3.96
C VAL A 109 -7.49 -0.67 2.93
N VAL A 110 -8.11 -1.75 3.41
CA VAL A 110 -8.64 -2.84 2.60
C VAL A 110 -10.11 -3.05 2.93
N ARG A 111 -10.93 -3.18 1.89
CA ARG A 111 -12.33 -3.56 1.98
C ARG A 111 -12.48 -5.03 1.62
N GLU A 112 -12.88 -5.83 2.58
CA GLU A 112 -13.26 -7.23 2.41
C GLU A 112 -14.79 -7.38 2.53
N ALA A 113 -15.29 -8.60 2.35
CA ALA A 113 -16.73 -8.89 2.47
C ALA A 113 -17.27 -8.58 3.88
N ASP A 114 -16.50 -8.87 4.91
CA ASP A 114 -16.91 -8.72 6.32
C ASP A 114 -16.75 -7.30 6.85
N GLY A 115 -16.02 -6.42 6.13
CA GLY A 115 -15.82 -5.04 6.54
C GLY A 115 -14.51 -4.41 6.08
N TRP A 116 -14.11 -3.36 6.81
CA TRP A 116 -12.92 -2.57 6.52
C TRP A 116 -11.79 -2.91 7.48
N TYR A 117 -10.61 -3.12 6.92
CA TYR A 117 -9.40 -3.47 7.64
C TYR A 117 -8.28 -2.48 7.32
N ILE A 118 -7.34 -2.34 8.25
CA ILE A 118 -6.12 -1.58 8.04
C ILE A 118 -4.91 -2.47 8.27
N SER A 119 -4.08 -2.61 7.25
CA SER A 119 -2.78 -3.27 7.32
C SER A 119 -1.72 -2.18 7.55
N LEU A 120 -0.98 -2.29 8.66
CA LEU A 120 0.11 -1.38 9.00
C LEU A 120 1.44 -2.10 8.80
N THR A 121 2.30 -1.52 7.98
CA THR A 121 3.69 -1.95 7.87
C THR A 121 4.53 -1.12 8.81
N ILE A 122 5.21 -1.80 9.73
CA ILE A 122 6.11 -1.18 10.71
C ILE A 122 7.57 -1.43 10.33
N GLU A 123 8.43 -0.48 10.67
CA GLU A 123 9.86 -0.52 10.41
C GLU A 123 10.63 -0.15 11.68
N ASP A 124 11.72 -0.86 11.92
CA ASP A 124 12.75 -0.52 12.90
C ASP A 124 14.11 -0.56 12.19
N GLN A 125 14.85 0.54 12.27
CA GLN A 125 16.16 0.68 11.62
C GLN A 125 17.26 -0.11 12.33
N ALA A 126 17.04 -0.54 13.58
CA ALA A 126 17.99 -1.35 14.33
C ALA A 126 17.95 -2.83 13.95
N VAL A 127 16.87 -3.29 13.31
CA VAL A 127 16.73 -4.70 12.90
C VAL A 127 17.51 -4.92 11.60
N PRO A 128 18.57 -5.75 11.59
CA PRO A 128 19.37 -5.98 10.39
C PRO A 128 18.54 -6.71 9.32
N LEU A 129 18.68 -6.27 8.06
CA LEU A 129 18.09 -6.95 6.91
C LEU A 129 18.80 -8.29 6.71
N ARG A 130 18.19 -9.37 7.21
CA ARG A 130 18.66 -10.73 6.90
C ARG A 130 18.23 -11.06 5.47
N ARG A 131 19.06 -10.73 4.48
CA ARG A 131 18.92 -11.31 3.13
C ARG A 131 19.28 -12.79 3.24
N ALA A 132 18.27 -13.65 3.25
CA ALA A 132 18.51 -15.06 3.03
C ALA A 132 18.90 -15.21 1.55
N GLU A 133 20.19 -15.39 1.28
CA GLU A 133 20.64 -15.86 -0.02
C GLU A 133 20.23 -17.33 -0.15
N ILE A 134 18.97 -17.56 -0.54
CA ILE A 134 18.47 -18.91 -0.81
C ILE A 134 19.11 -19.34 -2.13
N GLN A 135 20.20 -20.10 -2.05
CA GLN A 135 20.76 -20.78 -3.20
C GLN A 135 19.81 -21.90 -3.60
N PRO A 136 19.32 -21.96 -4.86
CA PRO A 136 18.54 -23.09 -5.32
C PRO A 136 19.35 -24.38 -5.13
N THR A 137 18.83 -25.31 -4.35
CA THR A 137 19.35 -26.66 -4.07
C THR A 137 18.22 -27.63 -4.38
N GLU A 138 18.54 -28.87 -4.77
CA GLU A 138 17.50 -29.86 -5.11
C GLU A 138 16.44 -30.01 -4.00
N ASP A 139 16.85 -29.86 -2.74
CA ASP A 139 15.99 -29.92 -1.55
C ASP A 139 15.01 -28.74 -1.41
N ASN A 140 15.27 -27.60 -2.06
CA ASN A 140 14.42 -26.41 -2.02
C ASN A 140 13.75 -26.08 -3.37
N SER A 141 13.99 -26.90 -4.39
CA SER A 141 13.22 -26.93 -5.63
C SER A 141 12.05 -27.92 -5.50
N CYS A 142 10.81 -27.44 -5.65
CA CYS A 142 9.69 -28.35 -5.89
C CYS A 142 9.83 -28.90 -7.33
N MET A 143 10.32 -30.13 -7.46
CA MET A 143 10.35 -30.85 -8.73
C MET A 143 8.91 -31.16 -9.17
N TYR A 144 8.53 -30.70 -10.37
CA TYR A 144 7.43 -31.25 -11.16
C TYR A 144 8.03 -32.02 -12.33
#